data_AF-A0A3N6PIP2-F1
#
_entry.id   AF-A0A3N6PIP2-F1
#
_cell.length_a   1.000
_cell.length_b   1.000
_cell.length_c   1.000
_cell.angle_alpha   90.00
_cell.angle_beta   90.00
_cell.angle_gamma   90.00
#
_symmetry.space_group_name_H-M   'P 1'
#
loop_
_entity.id
_entity.type
_entity.pdbx_description
1 polymer ?
#
loop_
_entity_poly.entity_id
_entity_poly.type
_entity_poly.pdbx_seq_one_letter_code
_entity_poly.pdbx_strand_id
1 'polypeptide(L)'
;MSSESVQPEVDARTLRAASEHMTVIEEGDALFEVTSQSGRAYMVDLSEPVCECPDFTYRDEVRECKHIRRVRIEVGQVDIEALEESLSEQADDIQQDAEELKQAADELGETATELEDAVDRLREVAER
;
A
#
# COMPACT_ATOMS: atom_id res chain seq x y z
N MET A 1 -25.29 -8.67 15.89
CA MET A 1 -24.12 -9.00 15.08
C MET A 1 -22.92 -8.44 15.82
N SER A 2 -22.02 -9.30 16.29
CA SER A 2 -20.84 -8.86 17.04
C SER A 2 -20.05 -7.91 16.14
N SER A 3 -19.94 -6.66 16.57
CA SER A 3 -19.07 -5.63 15.98
C SER A 3 -17.62 -5.98 16.28
N GLU A 4 -17.15 -7.11 15.77
CA GLU A 4 -15.73 -7.45 15.81
C GLU A 4 -15.07 -6.53 14.78
N SER A 5 -14.34 -5.55 15.28
CA SER A 5 -13.59 -4.62 14.44
C SER A 5 -12.53 -5.41 13.67
N VAL A 6 -12.58 -5.32 12.34
CA VAL A 6 -11.62 -5.97 11.45
C VAL A 6 -10.59 -4.92 11.07
N GLN A 7 -9.41 -5.00 11.66
CA GLN A 7 -8.29 -4.15 11.27
C GLN A 7 -7.61 -4.72 10.02
N PRO A 8 -7.62 -4.01 8.88
CA PRO A 8 -6.89 -4.44 7.71
C PRO A 8 -5.39 -4.19 7.92
N GLU A 9 -4.55 -5.04 7.31
CA GLU A 9 -3.13 -4.72 7.17
C GLU A 9 -2.96 -3.45 6.33
N VAL A 10 -2.02 -2.60 6.73
CA VAL A 10 -1.64 -1.41 5.95
C VAL A 10 -0.83 -1.87 4.74
N ASP A 11 -1.54 -2.07 3.63
CA ASP A 11 -0.99 -2.42 2.33
C ASP A 11 -1.49 -1.45 1.24
N ALA A 12 -1.02 -1.62 0.00
CA ALA A 12 -1.40 -0.76 -1.12
C ALA A 12 -2.93 -0.71 -1.40
N ARG A 13 -3.68 -1.77 -1.12
CA ARG A 13 -5.14 -1.81 -1.29
C ARG A 13 -5.84 -1.08 -0.14
N THR A 14 -5.33 -1.16 1.09
CA THR A 14 -5.84 -0.40 2.25
C THR A 14 -5.62 1.09 2.06
N LEU A 15 -4.42 1.47 1.62
CA LEU A 15 -4.10 2.86 1.26
C LEU A 15 -5.06 3.42 0.21
N ARG A 16 -5.31 2.67 -0.87
CA ARG A 16 -6.27 3.09 -1.91
C ARG A 16 -7.69 3.16 -1.38
N ALA A 17 -8.10 2.24 -0.52
CA ALA A 17 -9.41 2.26 0.11
C ALA A 17 -9.63 3.52 0.95
N ALA A 18 -8.62 3.94 1.72
CA ALA A 18 -8.68 5.15 2.54
C ALA A 18 -8.59 6.45 1.71
N SER A 19 -7.69 6.50 0.72
CA SER A 19 -7.32 7.74 0.01
C SER A 19 -8.09 8.05 -1.27
N GLU A 20 -8.52 7.03 -2.03
CA GLU A 20 -9.23 7.28 -3.29
C GLU A 20 -10.66 7.79 -3.04
N HIS A 21 -11.12 8.70 -3.89
CA HIS A 21 -12.50 9.16 -3.86
C HIS A 21 -13.45 8.04 -4.28
N MET A 22 -14.18 7.50 -3.32
CA MET A 22 -15.20 6.48 -3.56
C MET A 22 -16.48 6.83 -2.81
N THR A 23 -17.60 6.63 -3.50
CA THR A 23 -18.94 6.77 -2.93
C THR A 23 -19.48 5.38 -2.62
N VAL A 24 -19.98 5.20 -1.39
CA VAL A 24 -20.58 3.96 -0.92
C VAL A 24 -22.06 4.22 -0.67
N ILE A 25 -22.93 3.42 -1.28
CA ILE A 25 -24.39 3.51 -1.13
C ILE A 25 -24.88 2.13 -0.66
N GLU A 26 -25.65 2.09 0.42
CA GLU A 26 -26.28 0.85 0.90
C GLU A 26 -27.56 0.58 0.09
N GLU A 27 -27.59 -0.56 -0.61
CA GLU A 27 -28.71 -0.99 -1.47
C GLU A 27 -29.56 -2.08 -0.79
N GLY A 28 -29.01 -2.75 0.23
CA GLY A 28 -29.69 -3.80 0.99
C GLY A 28 -28.89 -4.19 2.24
N ASP A 29 -29.38 -5.17 2.99
CA ASP A 29 -28.72 -5.63 4.22
C ASP A 29 -27.32 -6.17 3.91
N ALA A 30 -26.30 -5.46 4.39
CA ALA A 30 -24.88 -5.71 4.10
C ALA A 30 -24.50 -5.68 2.60
N LEU A 31 -25.35 -5.12 1.73
CA LEU A 31 -25.12 -5.00 0.29
C LEU A 31 -24.93 -3.54 -0.11
N PHE A 32 -23.80 -3.25 -0.75
CA PHE A 32 -23.37 -1.89 -1.04
C PHE A 32 -22.97 -1.74 -2.51
N GLU A 33 -23.41 -0.66 -3.14
CA GLU A 33 -22.84 -0.18 -4.40
C GLU A 33 -21.67 0.76 -4.09
N VAL A 34 -20.49 0.45 -4.64
CA VAL A 34 -19.30 1.29 -4.50
C VAL A 34 -18.93 1.88 -5.86
N THR A 35 -19.11 3.19 -6.00
CA THR A 35 -18.62 3.94 -7.16
C THR A 35 -17.18 4.35 -6.92
N SER A 36 -16.27 3.75 -7.69
CA SER A 36 -14.83 4.03 -7.66
C SER A 36 -14.48 5.40 -8.25
N GLN A 37 -13.27 5.90 -7.97
CA GLN A 37 -12.74 7.14 -8.55
C GLN A 37 -12.73 7.14 -10.09
N SER A 38 -12.67 5.95 -10.71
CA SER A 38 -12.75 5.80 -12.17
C SER A 38 -14.17 6.01 -12.74
N GLY A 39 -15.17 6.23 -11.89
CA GLY A 39 -16.59 6.31 -12.27
C GLY A 39 -17.26 4.95 -12.47
N ARG A 40 -16.58 3.84 -12.20
CA ARG A 40 -17.15 2.49 -12.26
C ARG A 40 -17.77 2.11 -10.92
N ALA A 41 -18.99 1.60 -10.96
CA ALA A 41 -19.70 1.05 -9.82
C ALA A 41 -19.52 -0.47 -9.74
N TYR A 42 -19.43 -1.01 -8.52
CA TYR A 42 -19.35 -2.43 -8.23
C TYR A 42 -20.20 -2.76 -7.01
N MET A 43 -20.86 -3.91 -7.04
CA MET A 43 -21.53 -4.43 -5.85
C MET A 43 -20.54 -5.08 -4.90
N VAL A 44 -20.73 -4.84 -3.61
CA VAL A 44 -20.00 -5.41 -2.50
C VAL A 44 -21.02 -5.99 -1.53
N ASP A 45 -20.90 -7.28 -1.26
CA ASP A 45 -21.65 -7.96 -0.20
C ASP A 45 -20.70 -8.17 0.98
N LEU A 46 -21.06 -7.67 2.16
CA LEU A 46 -20.29 -7.84 3.40
C LEU A 46 -20.79 -9.00 4.26
N SER A 47 -21.94 -9.60 3.94
CA SER A 47 -22.44 -10.80 4.64
C SER A 47 -21.54 -12.00 4.34
N GLU A 48 -21.15 -12.13 3.08
CA GLU A 48 -20.04 -12.93 2.59
C GLU A 48 -19.10 -11.98 1.87
N PRO A 49 -17.94 -11.57 2.44
CA PRO A 49 -17.12 -10.48 1.90
C PRO A 49 -16.64 -10.72 0.46
N VAL A 50 -17.48 -10.33 -0.50
CA VAL A 50 -17.28 -10.52 -1.94
C VAL A 50 -17.53 -9.23 -2.69
N CYS A 51 -16.83 -9.05 -3.80
CA CYS A 51 -16.97 -7.89 -4.65
C CYS A 51 -16.95 -8.28 -6.13
N GLU A 52 -17.82 -7.64 -6.93
CA GLU A 52 -17.88 -7.86 -8.38
C GLU A 52 -16.76 -7.16 -9.17
N CYS A 53 -15.80 -6.55 -8.47
CA CYS A 53 -14.72 -5.86 -9.16
C CYS A 53 -13.73 -6.86 -9.79
N PRO A 54 -13.08 -6.48 -10.91
CA PRO A 54 -12.09 -7.33 -11.57
C PRO A 54 -10.93 -7.78 -10.66
N ASP A 55 -10.52 -6.93 -9.71
CA ASP A 55 -9.44 -7.27 -8.77
C ASP A 55 -9.81 -8.43 -7.85
N PHE A 56 -11.08 -8.55 -7.48
CA PHE A 56 -11.57 -9.66 -6.64
C PHE A 56 -11.96 -10.88 -7.49
N THR A 57 -12.61 -10.65 -8.64
CA THR A 57 -13.13 -11.73 -9.49
C THR A 57 -12.03 -12.56 -10.18
N TYR A 58 -10.90 -11.95 -10.53
CA TYR A 58 -9.87 -12.61 -11.36
C TYR A 58 -8.56 -12.94 -10.63
N ARG A 59 -8.42 -12.58 -9.34
CA ARG A 59 -7.19 -12.79 -8.58
C ARG A 59 -7.51 -13.60 -7.32
N ASP A 60 -7.28 -14.90 -7.39
CA ASP A 60 -7.63 -15.86 -6.33
C ASP A 60 -6.89 -15.58 -5.00
N GLU A 61 -5.74 -14.90 -5.03
CA GLU A 61 -5.01 -14.49 -3.83
C GLU A 61 -5.66 -13.30 -3.08
N VAL A 62 -6.61 -12.60 -3.71
CA VAL A 62 -7.23 -11.39 -3.14
C VAL A 62 -8.43 -11.77 -2.30
N ARG A 63 -8.22 -11.80 -0.97
CA ARG A 63 -9.31 -12.01 -0.01
C ARG A 63 -10.14 -10.76 0.25
N GLU A 64 -9.54 -9.58 0.13
CA GLU A 64 -10.25 -8.30 0.23
C GLU A 64 -9.68 -7.30 -0.77
N CYS A 65 -10.53 -6.84 -1.68
CA CYS A 65 -10.18 -5.76 -2.60
C CYS A 65 -10.35 -4.40 -1.92
N LYS A 66 -9.90 -3.32 -2.57
CA LYS A 66 -10.05 -1.95 -2.04
C LYS A 66 -11.52 -1.56 -1.77
N HIS A 67 -12.48 -2.11 -2.52
CA HIS A 67 -13.90 -1.77 -2.33
C HIS A 67 -14.46 -2.38 -1.05
N ILE A 68 -14.18 -3.66 -0.77
CA ILE A 68 -14.57 -4.31 0.49
C ILE A 68 -14.03 -3.51 1.68
N ARG A 69 -12.74 -3.17 1.65
CA ARG A 69 -12.10 -2.38 2.71
C ARG A 69 -12.70 -0.99 2.85
N ARG A 70 -13.04 -0.32 1.74
CA ARG A 70 -13.73 0.97 1.76
C ARG A 70 -15.08 0.88 2.45
N VAL A 71 -15.88 -0.13 2.12
CA VAL A 71 -17.18 -0.32 2.79
C VAL A 71 -16.98 -0.57 4.28
N ARG A 72 -16.04 -1.43 4.68
CA ARG A 72 -15.73 -1.68 6.10
C ARG A 72 -15.36 -0.40 6.85
N ILE A 73 -14.58 0.49 6.24
CA ILE A 73 -14.25 1.81 6.81
C ILE A 73 -15.53 2.64 6.97
N GLU A 74 -16.35 2.74 5.93
CA GLU A 74 -17.58 3.53 5.93
C GLU A 74 -18.59 3.07 6.99
N VAL A 75 -18.75 1.75 7.16
CA VAL A 75 -19.68 1.18 8.14
C VAL A 75 -19.11 1.08 9.56
N GLY A 76 -17.89 1.58 9.78
CA GLY A 76 -17.25 1.59 11.10
C GLY A 76 -16.78 0.21 11.60
N GLN A 77 -16.53 -0.74 10.69
CA GLN A 77 -15.90 -2.03 11.04
C GLN A 77 -14.38 -1.92 11.15
N VAL A 78 -13.78 -0.81 10.70
CA VAL A 78 -12.35 -0.50 10.86
C VAL A 78 -12.21 0.56 11.94
N ASP A 79 -11.20 0.41 12.79
CA ASP A 79 -10.83 1.43 13.76
C ASP A 79 -9.93 2.43 13.05
N ILE A 80 -10.46 3.62 12.79
CA ILE A 80 -9.76 4.63 12.00
C ILE A 80 -8.55 5.17 12.77
N GLU A 81 -8.64 5.26 14.10
CA GLU A 81 -7.55 5.76 14.94
C GLU A 81 -6.38 4.76 14.93
N ALA A 82 -6.68 3.47 15.10
CA ALA A 82 -5.67 2.42 15.01
C ALA A 82 -5.06 2.31 13.60
N LEU A 83 -5.87 2.51 12.55
CA LEU A 83 -5.37 2.52 11.18
C LEU A 83 -4.45 3.72 10.92
N GLU A 84 -4.79 4.91 11.43
CA GLU A 84 -3.95 6.11 11.31
C GLU A 84 -2.61 5.94 12.04
N GLU A 85 -2.61 5.37 13.24
CA GLU A 85 -1.39 5.05 13.99
C GLU A 85 -0.49 4.10 13.19
N SER A 86 -1.04 2.99 12.70
CA SER A 86 -0.29 2.02 11.90
C SER A 86 0.25 2.61 10.59
N LEU A 87 -0.52 3.50 9.95
CA LEU A 87 -0.06 4.24 8.76
C LEU A 87 1.09 5.19 9.07
N SER A 88 1.06 5.86 10.22
CA SER A 88 2.13 6.76 10.66
C SER A 88 3.41 5.99 10.95
N GLU A 89 3.32 4.88 11.69
CA GLU A 89 4.47 4.02 12.00
C GLU A 89 5.16 3.51 10.72
N GLN A 90 4.38 2.97 9.77
CA GLN A 90 4.97 2.52 8.50
C GLN A 90 5.59 3.65 7.68
N ALA A 91 5.03 4.87 7.74
CA ALA A 91 5.61 6.02 7.05
C ALA A 91 6.96 6.40 7.65
N ASP A 92 7.09 6.36 8.98
CA ASP A 92 8.35 6.62 9.69
C ASP A 92 9.41 5.55 9.36
N ASP A 93 9.04 4.27 9.37
CA ASP A 93 9.91 3.16 8.99
C ASP A 93 10.45 3.33 7.55
N ILE A 94 9.55 3.64 6.59
CA ILE A 94 9.93 3.86 5.19
C ILE A 94 10.89 5.06 5.06
N GLN A 95 10.69 6.11 5.83
CA GLN A 95 11.59 7.27 5.82
C GLN A 95 12.97 6.93 6.37
N GLN A 96 13.03 6.15 7.45
CA GLN A 96 14.29 5.68 8.01
C GLN A 96 15.05 4.79 7.01
N ASP A 97 14.37 3.78 6.45
CA ASP A 97 14.96 2.87 5.46
C ASP A 97 15.49 3.64 4.24
N ALA A 98 14.76 4.66 3.78
CA ALA A 98 15.20 5.49 2.65
C ALA A 98 16.47 6.30 2.95
N GLU A 99 16.60 6.82 4.18
CA GLU A 99 17.79 7.53 4.61
C GLU A 99 19.00 6.59 4.74
N GLU A 100 18.80 5.39 5.30
CA GLU A 100 19.84 4.36 5.37
C GLU A 100 20.31 3.91 3.98
N LEU A 101 19.38 3.68 3.05
CA LEU A 101 19.70 3.33 1.66
C LEU A 101 20.47 4.44 0.94
N LYS A 102 20.14 5.70 1.22
CA LYS A 102 20.85 6.85 0.66
C LYS A 102 22.28 6.94 1.19
N GLN A 103 22.48 6.77 2.49
CA GLN A 103 23.83 6.74 3.09
C GLN A 103 24.67 5.62 2.49
N ALA A 104 24.11 4.42 2.37
CA ALA A 104 24.80 3.30 1.73
C ALA A 104 25.15 3.58 0.26
N ALA A 105 24.29 4.28 -0.48
CA ALA A 105 24.58 4.67 -1.86
C ALA A 105 25.71 5.71 -1.95
N ASP A 106 25.76 6.66 -1.03
CA ASP A 106 26.83 7.66 -0.94
C ASP A 106 28.18 6.98 -0.64
N GLU A 107 28.25 6.08 0.35
CA GLU A 107 29.45 5.30 0.67
C GLU A 107 29.95 4.44 -0.50
N LEU A 108 29.02 3.80 -1.23
CA LEU A 108 29.34 3.04 -2.44
C LEU A 108 29.89 3.95 -3.55
N GLY A 109 29.34 5.15 -3.71
CA GLY A 109 29.82 6.14 -4.67
C GLY A 109 31.22 6.64 -4.37
N GLU A 110 31.52 6.92 -3.10
CA GLU A 110 32.87 7.26 -2.63
C GLU A 110 33.85 6.14 -2.92
N THR A 111 33.50 4.90 -2.55
CA THR A 111 34.33 3.71 -2.80
C THR A 111 34.59 3.50 -4.30
N ALA A 112 33.59 3.70 -5.15
CA ALA A 112 33.74 3.58 -6.59
C ALA A 112 34.72 4.62 -7.15
N THR A 113 34.62 5.88 -6.68
CA THR A 113 35.53 6.96 -7.06
C THR A 113 36.97 6.63 -6.66
N GLU A 114 37.20 6.14 -5.44
CA GLU A 114 38.52 5.72 -4.98
C GLU A 114 39.12 4.59 -5.82
N LEU A 115 38.28 3.64 -6.24
CA LEU A 115 38.69 2.53 -7.11
C LEU A 115 39.04 3.01 -8.51
N GLU A 116 38.27 3.94 -9.09
CA GLU A 116 38.59 4.56 -10.39
C GLU A 116 39.95 5.26 -10.34
N ASP A 117 40.20 6.08 -9.32
CA ASP A 117 41.48 6.75 -9.10
C ASP A 117 42.64 5.75 -8.92
N ALA A 118 42.40 4.62 -8.24
CA ALA A 118 43.39 3.56 -8.09
C ALA A 118 43.69 2.87 -9.43
N VAL A 119 42.66 2.61 -10.24
CA VAL A 119 42.81 2.02 -11.58
C VAL A 119 43.60 2.93 -12.51
N ASP A 120 43.31 4.24 -12.52
CA ASP A 120 44.03 5.19 -13.37
C ASP A 120 45.51 5.31 -12.98
N ARG A 121 45.82 5.36 -11.68
CA ARG A 121 47.21 5.30 -11.20
C ARG A 121 47.94 4.03 -11.64
N LEU A 122 47.27 2.88 -11.62
CA LEU A 122 47.87 1.62 -12.08
C LEU A 122 48.12 1.61 -13.60
N ARG A 123 47.25 2.23 -14.39
CA ARG A 123 47.43 2.39 -15.84
C ARG A 123 48.64 3.25 -16.16
N GLU A 124 48.80 4.39 -15.49
CA GLU A 124 49.96 5.28 -15.67
C GLU A 124 51.30 4.58 -15.40
N VAL A 125 51.34 3.69 -14.39
CA VAL A 125 52.53 2.89 -14.09
C VAL A 125 52.80 1.83 -15.16
N ALA A 126 51.75 1.20 -15.70
CA ALA A 126 51.89 0.17 -16.72
C ALA A 126 52.32 0.70 -18.10
N GLU A 127 52.06 1.98 -18.37
CA GLU A 127 52.43 2.66 -19.63
C GLU A 127 53.86 3.25 -19.62
N ARG A 128 54.57 3.17 -18.49
CA ARG A 128 55.96 3.63 -18.32
C ARG A 128 56.99 2.51 -18.51
#